data_AF-A0A925RVB3-F1
#
_entry.id   AF-A0A925RVB3-F1
#
_cell.length_a   1.000
_cell.length_b   1.000
_cell.length_c   1.000
_cell.angle_alpha   90.00
_cell.angle_beta   90.00
_cell.angle_gamma   90.00
#
_symmetry.space_group_name_H-M   'P 1'
#
loop_
_entity.id
_entity.type
_entity.pdbx_description
1 polymer ?
#
loop_
_entity_poly.entity_id
_entity_poly.type
_entity_poly.pdbx_seq_one_letter_code
_entity_poly.pdbx_strand_id
1 'polypeptide(L)'
;MIRARVRYRPGDVRHIRTLVFEPGRWLIVLDWLSGARAHRYAQCFKLGRTCRVLCEGLPPEAEGTRAVHVSQFLDAGAPSLARGQTTPELRGWVSESYGALVPAPSLRFDLPPVQDARIGTILAVDEPARVVAHSLDDKLSLGWIDVESAGGVERVTLVR
;
A
#
# COMPACT_ATOMS: atom_id res chain seq x y z
N MET A 1 -14.59 11.11 -1.43
CA MET A 1 -14.13 9.80 -1.94
C MET A 1 -13.87 9.78 -3.45
N ILE A 2 -12.61 9.55 -3.86
CA ILE A 2 -12.20 9.33 -5.26
C ILE A 2 -11.89 7.85 -5.46
N ARG A 3 -12.29 7.30 -6.62
CA ARG A 3 -12.00 5.92 -7.00
C ARG A 3 -11.29 5.88 -8.33
N ALA A 4 -10.22 5.12 -8.40
CA ALA A 4 -9.48 4.89 -9.63
C ALA A 4 -9.14 3.41 -9.78
N ARG A 5 -9.12 2.95 -11.03
CA ARG A 5 -8.75 1.58 -11.36
C ARG A 5 -7.73 1.55 -12.48
N VAL A 6 -6.63 0.85 -12.25
CA VAL A 6 -5.54 0.68 -13.22
C VAL A 6 -5.39 -0.80 -13.52
N ARG A 7 -5.14 -1.13 -14.79
CA ARG A 7 -4.84 -2.49 -15.23
C ARG A 7 -3.52 -2.49 -15.96
N TYR A 8 -2.66 -3.44 -15.62
CA TYR A 8 -1.34 -3.60 -16.20
C TYR A 8 -1.01 -5.08 -16.37
N ARG A 9 -0.11 -5.41 -17.29
CA ARG A 9 0.33 -6.79 -17.56
C ARG A 9 1.85 -6.86 -17.67
N PRO A 10 2.59 -7.00 -16.56
CA PRO A 10 4.02 -7.27 -16.61
C PRO A 10 4.27 -8.75 -16.91
N GLY A 11 4.76 -9.05 -18.12
CA GLY A 11 5.02 -10.43 -18.53
C GLY A 11 3.74 -11.28 -18.55
N ASP A 12 3.75 -12.42 -17.83
CA ASP A 12 2.61 -13.33 -17.70
C ASP A 12 1.69 -13.00 -16.52
N VAL A 13 1.97 -11.92 -15.77
CA VAL A 13 1.15 -11.49 -14.64
C VAL A 13 0.11 -10.49 -15.13
N ARG A 14 -1.13 -10.63 -14.65
CA ARG A 14 -2.18 -9.62 -14.72
C ARG A 14 -2.23 -8.89 -13.39
N HIS A 15 -2.11 -7.58 -13.40
CA HIS A 15 -2.22 -6.72 -12.23
C HIS A 15 -3.40 -5.75 -12.39
N ILE A 16 -4.29 -5.74 -11.41
CA ILE A 16 -5.37 -4.76 -11.30
C ILE A 16 -5.21 -4.04 -9.97
N ARG A 17 -5.07 -2.72 -10.00
CA ARG A 17 -5.05 -1.87 -8.81
C ARG A 17 -6.34 -1.08 -8.72
N THR A 18 -6.98 -1.12 -7.57
CA THR A 18 -8.09 -0.21 -7.20
C THR A 18 -7.62 0.70 -6.08
N LEU A 19 -7.84 2.00 -6.27
CA LEU A 19 -7.55 3.04 -5.29
C LEU A 19 -8.86 3.61 -4.77
N VAL A 20 -8.98 3.71 -3.45
CA VAL A 20 -10.10 4.39 -2.79
C VAL A 20 -9.51 5.45 -1.88
N PHE A 21 -9.77 6.70 -2.21
CA PHE A 21 -9.11 7.83 -1.57
C PHE A 21 -10.13 8.72 -0.89
N GLU A 22 -9.92 8.96 0.40
CA GLU A 22 -10.62 9.98 1.17
C GLU A 22 -9.62 11.10 1.52
N PRO A 23 -9.70 12.26 0.84
CA PRO A 23 -8.71 13.33 0.98
C PRO A 23 -8.46 13.73 2.43
N GLY A 24 -7.18 13.82 2.79
CA GLY A 24 -6.74 14.21 4.13
C GLY A 24 -6.92 13.15 5.21
N ARG A 25 -7.57 12.01 4.92
CA ARG A 25 -7.80 10.93 5.89
C ARG A 25 -7.01 9.69 5.55
N TRP A 26 -7.31 9.06 4.42
CA TRP A 26 -6.70 7.78 4.07
C TRP A 26 -6.76 7.46 2.57
N LEU A 27 -5.88 6.56 2.16
CA LEU A 27 -5.86 5.91 0.86
C LEU A 27 -5.88 4.40 1.07
N ILE A 28 -6.84 3.71 0.48
CA ILE A 28 -6.85 2.25 0.36
C ILE A 28 -6.33 1.87 -1.01
N VAL A 29 -5.37 0.94 -1.02
CA VAL A 29 -4.79 0.35 -2.22
C VAL A 29 -5.07 -1.14 -2.22
N LEU A 30 -5.79 -1.60 -3.23
CA LEU A 30 -6.12 -2.99 -3.44
C LEU A 30 -5.48 -3.48 -4.73
N ASP A 31 -4.65 -4.50 -4.65
CA ASP A 31 -3.99 -5.14 -5.79
C ASP A 31 -4.49 -6.57 -5.96
N TRP A 32 -5.01 -6.88 -7.15
CA TRP A 32 -5.28 -8.24 -7.60
C TRP A 32 -4.23 -8.62 -8.63
N LEU A 33 -3.48 -9.66 -8.30
CA LEU A 33 -2.40 -10.20 -9.09
C LEU A 33 -2.77 -11.63 -9.45
N SER A 34 -2.65 -11.99 -10.73
CA SER A 34 -2.80 -13.38 -11.16
C SER A 34 -1.82 -13.72 -12.26
N GLY A 35 -1.33 -14.95 -12.27
CA GLY A 35 -0.33 -15.42 -13.23
C GLY A 35 -0.55 -16.87 -13.65
N ALA A 36 0.18 -17.29 -14.69
CA ALA A 36 0.16 -18.70 -15.13
C ALA A 36 0.94 -19.63 -14.20
N ARG A 37 1.80 -19.08 -13.33
CA ARG A 37 2.65 -19.79 -12.36
C ARG A 37 2.82 -18.95 -11.09
N ALA A 38 3.48 -19.53 -10.08
CA ALA A 38 3.83 -18.81 -8.86
C ALA A 38 4.89 -17.72 -9.12
N HIS A 39 4.69 -16.56 -8.51
CA HIS A 39 5.57 -15.39 -8.57
C HIS A 39 5.82 -14.83 -7.16
N ARG A 40 6.93 -14.12 -6.98
CA ARG A 40 7.15 -13.30 -5.79
C ARG A 40 6.56 -11.92 -6.03
N TYR A 41 5.53 -11.58 -5.28
CA TYR A 41 4.91 -10.27 -5.34
C TYR A 41 5.41 -9.38 -4.21
N ALA A 42 5.49 -8.09 -4.49
CA ALA A 42 5.74 -7.07 -3.48
C ALA A 42 4.89 -5.84 -3.74
N GLN A 43 4.24 -5.33 -2.70
CA GLN A 43 3.56 -4.04 -2.77
C GLN A 43 4.49 -2.96 -2.21
N CYS A 44 4.86 -2.00 -3.06
CA CYS A 44 5.84 -0.97 -2.75
C CYS A 44 5.19 0.41 -2.69
N PHE A 45 5.52 1.19 -1.66
CA PHE A 45 5.13 2.58 -1.49
C PHE A 45 6.37 3.45 -1.35
N LYS A 46 6.51 4.45 -2.25
CA LYS A 46 7.47 5.55 -2.08
C LYS A 46 6.71 6.70 -1.44
N LEU A 47 7.21 7.19 -0.32
CA LEU A 47 6.56 8.23 0.46
C LEU A 47 7.36 9.53 0.40
N GLY A 48 6.71 10.64 0.73
CA GLY A 48 7.38 11.94 0.76
C GLY A 48 8.54 11.93 1.75
N ARG A 49 9.62 12.66 1.44
CA ARG A 49 10.84 12.73 2.27
C ARG A 49 10.55 13.08 3.73
N THR A 50 9.53 13.90 3.94
CA THR A 50 9.09 14.42 5.25
C THR A 50 8.05 13.54 5.93
N CYS A 51 7.68 12.39 5.37
CA CYS A 51 6.77 11.46 6.02
C CYS A 51 7.52 10.61 7.05
N ARG A 52 6.89 10.45 8.21
CA ARG A 52 7.21 9.41 9.20
C ARG A 52 6.33 8.20 8.91
N VAL A 53 6.92 7.01 8.76
CA VAL A 53 6.14 5.77 8.57
C VAL A 53 5.88 5.08 9.90
N LEU A 54 4.61 4.79 10.17
CA LEU A 54 4.15 4.01 11.31
C LEU A 54 3.45 2.76 10.78
N CYS A 55 4.15 1.63 10.76
CA CYS A 55 3.63 0.37 10.23
C CYS A 55 3.78 -0.71 11.30
N GLU A 56 2.73 -1.50 11.50
CA GLU A 56 2.82 -2.66 12.39
C GLU A 56 3.95 -3.60 11.94
N GLY A 57 4.69 -4.17 12.90
CA GLY A 57 5.86 -5.01 12.62
C GLY A 57 7.15 -4.24 12.29
N LEU A 58 7.14 -2.91 12.29
CA LEU A 58 8.33 -2.06 12.12
C LEU A 58 8.52 -1.12 13.32
N PRO A 59 9.76 -0.78 13.69
CA PRO A 59 10.01 0.30 14.63
C PRO A 59 9.47 1.62 14.06
N PRO A 60 8.88 2.50 14.89
CA PRO A 60 8.41 3.79 14.42
C PRO A 60 9.58 4.62 13.92
N GLU A 61 9.42 5.23 12.76
CA GLU A 61 10.43 6.13 12.24
C GLU A 61 10.45 7.43 13.06
N ALA A 62 11.62 7.95 13.43
CA ALA A 62 11.71 9.14 14.29
C ALA A 62 11.59 10.47 13.52
N GLU A 63 11.80 10.44 12.20
CA GLU A 63 11.90 11.63 11.36
C GLU A 63 10.64 11.85 10.51
N GLY A 64 10.17 13.10 10.46
CA GLY A 64 9.07 13.52 9.60
C GLY A 64 8.16 14.56 10.25
N THR A 65 7.42 15.30 9.44
CA THR A 65 6.44 16.31 9.89
C THR A 65 5.00 15.83 9.79
N ARG A 66 4.76 14.75 9.03
CA ARG A 66 3.45 14.07 8.94
C ARG A 66 3.62 12.59 9.16
N ALA A 67 2.67 11.98 9.85
CA ALA A 67 2.65 10.54 10.07
C ALA A 67 1.84 9.86 8.97
N VAL A 68 2.34 8.74 8.46
CA VAL A 68 1.59 7.83 7.61
C VAL A 68 1.49 6.50 8.33
N HIS A 69 0.30 6.19 8.82
CA HIS A 69 -0.04 4.91 9.42
C HIS A 69 -0.36 3.92 8.32
N VAL A 70 0.34 2.80 8.28
CA VAL A 70 0.15 1.78 7.24
C VAL A 70 -0.23 0.45 7.85
N SER A 71 -1.29 -0.16 7.33
CA SER A 71 -1.77 -1.48 7.74
C SER A 71 -2.22 -2.29 6.53
N GLN A 72 -1.88 -3.58 6.50
CA GLN A 72 -2.40 -4.53 5.52
C GLN A 72 -3.59 -5.30 6.09
N PHE A 73 -4.56 -5.61 5.24
CA PHE A 73 -5.78 -6.33 5.62
C PHE A 73 -6.17 -7.45 4.64
N LEU A 74 -5.43 -7.62 3.53
CA LEU A 74 -5.49 -8.79 2.65
C LEU A 74 -4.06 -9.23 2.31
N ASP A 75 -3.84 -10.54 2.22
CA ASP A 75 -2.55 -11.21 1.99
C ASP A 75 -1.39 -10.40 2.58
N ALA A 76 -1.31 -10.38 3.91
CA ALA A 76 -0.32 -9.61 4.63
C ALA A 76 1.08 -10.22 4.41
N GLY A 77 1.99 -9.39 3.88
CA GLY A 77 3.40 -9.68 3.73
C GLY A 77 4.21 -9.10 4.89
N ALA A 78 5.46 -9.56 5.03
CA ALA A 78 6.37 -8.97 6.00
C ALA A 78 6.74 -7.54 5.54
N PRO A 79 6.52 -6.51 6.37
CA PRO A 79 6.90 -5.15 6.03
C PRO A 79 8.42 -4.98 6.11
N SER A 80 8.97 -4.21 5.19
CA SER A 80 10.34 -3.69 5.26
C SER A 80 10.36 -2.21 4.88
N LEU A 81 11.03 -1.40 5.69
CA LEU A 81 11.24 0.02 5.44
C LEU A 81 12.69 0.25 5.04
N ALA A 82 12.88 1.06 4.00
CA ALA A 82 14.20 1.51 3.57
C ALA A 82 14.20 3.02 3.38
N ARG A 83 15.29 3.67 3.79
CA ARG A 83 15.60 5.09 3.55
C ARG A 83 17.09 5.17 3.21
N GLY A 84 17.40 5.50 1.96
CA GLY A 84 18.79 5.59 1.52
C GLY A 84 19.51 4.24 1.36
N GLN A 85 18.80 3.14 1.12
CA GLN A 85 19.41 1.81 0.99
C GLN A 85 20.01 1.60 -0.41
N THR A 86 21.24 1.10 -0.48
CA THR A 86 21.93 0.76 -1.75
C THR A 86 22.02 -0.76 -2.00
N THR A 87 22.02 -1.57 -0.95
CA THR A 87 22.23 -3.02 -0.99
C THR A 87 21.15 -3.73 -0.16
N PRO A 88 20.60 -4.89 -0.57
CA PRO A 88 20.88 -5.64 -1.81
C PRO A 88 20.29 -4.99 -3.08
N GLU A 89 19.35 -4.07 -2.91
CA GLU A 89 18.73 -3.31 -4.00
C GLU A 89 18.55 -1.85 -3.59
N LEU A 90 18.57 -0.96 -4.58
CA LEU A 90 18.40 0.48 -4.39
C LEU A 90 16.97 0.79 -3.94
N ARG A 91 16.79 1.21 -2.68
CA ARG A 91 15.48 1.52 -2.09
C ARG A 91 15.54 2.75 -1.19
N GLY A 92 14.40 3.43 -1.08
CA GLY A 92 14.30 4.61 -0.23
C GLY A 92 15.02 5.84 -0.75
N TRP A 93 14.92 6.10 -2.06
CA TRP A 93 15.51 7.28 -2.70
C TRP A 93 14.46 8.00 -3.54
N VAL A 94 14.58 9.31 -3.64
CA VAL A 94 13.85 10.19 -4.57
C VAL A 94 14.84 11.07 -5.31
N SER A 95 14.53 11.42 -6.56
CA SER A 95 15.30 12.37 -7.35
C SER A 95 14.44 13.62 -7.60
N GLU A 96 14.87 14.75 -7.04
CA GLU A 96 14.18 16.05 -7.15
C GLU A 96 14.81 16.93 -8.23
N SER A 97 16.02 16.58 -8.69
CA SER A 97 16.74 17.22 -9.77
C SER A 97 17.67 16.22 -10.43
N TYR A 98 18.05 16.48 -11.69
CA TYR A 98 18.94 15.60 -12.44
C TYR A 98 20.25 15.34 -11.67
N GLY A 99 20.59 14.06 -11.49
CA GLY A 99 21.80 13.63 -10.77
C GLY A 99 21.69 13.64 -9.24
N ALA A 100 20.60 14.14 -8.66
CA ALA A 100 20.40 14.12 -7.21
C ALA A 100 19.66 12.85 -6.77
N LEU A 101 20.18 12.20 -5.73
CA LEU A 101 19.53 11.12 -5.00
C LEU A 101 19.42 11.53 -3.53
N VAL A 102 18.20 11.68 -3.05
CA VAL A 102 17.92 12.06 -1.67
C VAL A 102 17.21 10.90 -0.97
N PRO A 103 17.63 10.51 0.25
CA PRO A 103 16.92 9.49 1.01
C PRO A 103 15.46 9.88 1.28
N ALA A 104 14.55 8.93 1.11
CA ALA A 104 13.12 9.07 1.39
C ALA A 104 12.54 7.72 1.84
N PRO A 105 11.45 7.68 2.61
CA PRO A 105 10.89 6.42 3.07
C PRO A 105 10.33 5.59 1.90
N SER A 106 10.69 4.31 1.88
CA SER A 106 10.19 3.32 0.95
C SER A 106 9.74 2.07 1.69
N LEU A 107 8.43 1.95 1.86
CA LEU A 107 7.80 0.78 2.45
C LEU A 107 7.59 -0.30 1.38
N ARG A 108 7.81 -1.55 1.75
CA ARG A 108 7.60 -2.72 0.91
C ARG A 108 6.99 -3.84 1.74
N PHE A 109 5.99 -4.51 1.19
CA PHE A 109 5.40 -5.73 1.75
C PHE A 109 5.71 -6.89 0.82
N ASP A 110 6.52 -7.84 1.27
CA ASP A 110 6.93 -9.00 0.50
C ASP A 110 6.02 -10.20 0.80
N LEU A 111 5.51 -10.81 -0.27
CA LEU A 111 4.74 -12.04 -0.20
C LEU A 111 5.60 -13.26 -0.54
N PRO A 112 5.30 -14.45 0.02
CA PRO A 112 5.87 -15.69 -0.45
C PRO A 112 5.49 -15.95 -1.92
N PRO A 113 6.21 -16.83 -2.63
CA PRO A 113 5.84 -17.21 -3.99
C PRO A 113 4.40 -17.77 -4.06
N VAL A 114 3.52 -17.10 -4.79
CA VAL A 114 2.11 -17.50 -4.97
C VAL A 114 1.67 -17.23 -6.40
N GLN A 115 0.70 -18.00 -6.90
CA GLN A 115 0.19 -17.81 -8.26
C GLN A 115 -0.68 -16.54 -8.34
N ASP A 116 -1.64 -16.45 -7.43
CA ASP A 116 -2.56 -15.33 -7.31
C ASP A 116 -2.35 -14.66 -5.94
N ALA A 117 -2.47 -13.33 -5.90
CA ALA A 117 -2.39 -12.55 -4.66
C ALA A 117 -3.39 -11.41 -4.65
N ARG A 118 -3.90 -11.10 -3.46
CA ARG A 118 -4.84 -10.03 -3.15
C ARG A 118 -4.25 -9.19 -2.04
N ILE A 119 -3.63 -8.08 -2.41
CA ILE A 119 -2.94 -7.23 -1.44
C ILE A 119 -3.80 -6.04 -1.12
N GLY A 120 -4.19 -5.88 0.14
CA GLY A 120 -5.03 -4.79 0.61
C GLY A 120 -4.28 -3.99 1.67
N THR A 121 -4.05 -2.71 1.41
CA THR A 121 -3.31 -1.83 2.31
C THR A 121 -4.03 -0.51 2.47
N ILE A 122 -4.14 -0.03 3.70
CA ILE A 122 -4.59 1.33 4.02
C ILE A 122 -3.40 2.18 4.45
N LEU A 123 -3.32 3.39 3.91
CA LEU A 123 -2.38 4.44 4.29
C LEU A 123 -3.20 5.58 4.88
N ALA A 124 -3.21 5.71 6.20
CA ALA A 124 -3.91 6.76 6.92
C ALA A 124 -2.94 7.90 7.29
N VAL A 125 -3.40 9.13 7.20
CA VAL A 125 -2.55 10.31 7.34
C VAL A 125 -2.83 10.98 8.67
N ASP A 126 -1.77 11.21 9.43
CA ASP A 126 -1.70 11.83 10.76
C ASP A 126 -2.45 11.08 11.88
N GLU A 127 -3.58 10.44 11.58
CA GLU A 127 -4.36 9.59 12.47
C GLU A 127 -4.42 8.15 11.94
N PRO A 128 -4.40 7.13 12.82
CA PRO A 128 -4.52 5.75 12.40
C PRO A 128 -5.93 5.46 11.85
N ALA A 129 -5.98 4.67 10.78
CA ALA A 129 -7.19 4.02 10.32
C ALA A 129 -6.86 2.58 9.90
N ARG A 130 -7.80 1.67 10.11
CA ARG A 130 -7.66 0.26 9.74
C ARG A 130 -8.94 -0.27 9.12
N VAL A 131 -8.80 -1.27 8.25
CA VAL A 131 -9.94 -2.03 7.77
C VAL A 131 -10.31 -3.08 8.81
N VAL A 132 -11.55 -3.07 9.28
CA VAL A 132 -12.04 -3.98 10.33
C VAL A 132 -12.99 -5.06 9.80
N ALA A 133 -13.63 -4.80 8.66
CA ALA A 133 -14.42 -5.80 7.94
C ALA A 133 -14.43 -5.47 6.45
N HIS A 134 -14.63 -6.47 5.61
CA HIS A 134 -14.79 -6.26 4.17
C HIS A 134 -15.51 -7.45 3.53
N SER A 135 -16.10 -7.20 2.37
CA SER A 135 -16.56 -8.21 1.43
C SER A 135 -16.18 -7.73 0.04
N LEU A 136 -15.32 -8.47 -0.65
CA LEU A 136 -14.75 -8.06 -1.92
C LEU A 136 -14.95 -9.15 -2.97
N ASP A 137 -15.44 -8.76 -4.15
CA ASP A 137 -15.50 -9.62 -5.33
C ASP A 137 -14.15 -9.60 -6.06
N ASP A 138 -13.54 -10.78 -6.13
CA ASP A 138 -12.21 -11.03 -6.65
C ASP A 138 -12.02 -10.71 -8.13
N LYS A 139 -13.11 -10.66 -8.90
CA LYS A 139 -13.08 -10.43 -10.34
C LYS A 139 -13.42 -8.98 -10.67
N LEU A 140 -14.30 -8.38 -9.89
CA LEU A 140 -14.87 -7.08 -10.21
C LEU A 140 -14.30 -5.93 -9.38
N SER A 141 -13.58 -6.22 -8.28
CA SER A 141 -13.17 -5.22 -7.28
C SER A 141 -14.38 -4.44 -6.75
N LEU A 142 -15.52 -5.12 -6.63
CA LEU A 142 -16.77 -4.60 -6.08
C LEU A 142 -16.95 -5.12 -4.66
N GLY A 143 -17.83 -4.48 -3.91
CA GLY A 143 -18.19 -4.92 -2.58
C GLY A 143 -18.15 -3.78 -1.58
N TRP A 144 -17.65 -4.02 -0.37
CA TRP A 144 -17.55 -3.01 0.67
C TRP A 144 -16.39 -3.25 1.63
N ILE A 145 -15.95 -2.19 2.28
CA ILE A 145 -14.91 -2.17 3.30
C ILE A 145 -15.41 -1.31 4.46
N ASP A 146 -15.33 -1.81 5.68
CA ASP A 146 -15.57 -1.05 6.89
C ASP A 146 -14.22 -0.56 7.42
N VAL A 147 -14.07 0.77 7.49
CA VAL A 147 -12.86 1.45 7.94
C VAL A 147 -13.11 2.02 9.32
N GLU A 148 -12.31 1.62 10.30
CA GLU A 148 -12.29 2.20 11.63
C GLU A 148 -11.23 3.30 11.70
N SER A 149 -11.62 4.47 12.20
CA SER A 149 -10.75 5.61 12.47
C SER A 149 -11.20 6.33 13.76
N ALA A 150 -10.56 7.43 14.14
CA ALA A 150 -10.96 8.21 15.32
C ALA A 150 -12.44 8.64 15.32
N GLY A 151 -13.06 8.79 14.14
CA GLY A 151 -14.48 9.14 13.99
C GLY A 151 -15.45 7.94 14.09
N GLY A 152 -14.96 6.73 14.37
CA GLY A 152 -15.73 5.49 14.37
C GLY A 152 -15.57 4.67 13.09
N VAL A 153 -16.52 3.75 12.87
CA VAL A 153 -16.52 2.84 11.73
C VAL A 153 -17.37 3.41 10.60
N GLU A 154 -16.80 3.53 9.40
CA GLU A 154 -17.49 3.94 8.18
C GLU A 154 -17.48 2.84 7.12
N ARG A 155 -18.61 2.61 6.47
CA ARG A 155 -18.70 1.66 5.35
C ARG A 155 -18.41 2.36 4.02
N VAL A 156 -17.50 1.77 3.27
CA VAL A 156 -17.04 2.22 1.96
C VAL A 156 -17.45 1.18 0.91
N THR A 157 -18.50 1.46 0.14
CA THR A 157 -18.99 0.53 -0.90
C THR A 157 -18.21 0.70 -2.20
N LEU A 158 -17.52 -0.33 -2.68
CA LEU A 158 -16.87 -0.34 -3.98
C LEU A 158 -17.90 -0.70 -5.07
N VAL A 159 -18.33 0.33 -5.82
CA VAL A 159 -19.20 0.18 -7.01
C VAL A 159 -18.46 0.61 -8.27
N ARG A 160 -18.90 0.06 -9.40
CA ARG A 160 -18.29 0.26 -10.72
C ARG A 160 -18.54 1.64 -11.30
#